data_AF-C6PNI1-F1
#
_entry.id   AF-C6PNI1-F1
#
_cell.length_a   1.000
_cell.length_b   1.000
_cell.length_c   1.000
_cell.angle_alpha   90.00
_cell.angle_beta   90.00
_cell.angle_gamma   90.00
#
_symmetry.space_group_name_H-M   'P 1'
#
loop_
_entity.id
_entity.type
_entity.pdbx_description
1 polymer ?
#
loop_
_entity_poly.entity_id
_entity_poly.type
_entity_poly.pdbx_seq_one_letter_code
_entity_poly.pdbx_strand_id
1 'polypeptide(L)'
;MVRKGEIGPVMMGRDHHDVSGTDSPFRETSNIKDGSNVMADMAIQCYAGNAARGMSLVALHNGGGVGIGKSINGGFGLVLDGSYKADEIIKSALSWDVMSGVSRRSWARNEHSIETVMEFNKTHQGTDHVTLPYLVEGEGVKKEVEKYFSKVK
;
A
#
# COMPACT_ATOMS: atom_id res chain seq x y z
N MET A 1 13.54 -7.01 -24.55
CA MET A 1 14.66 -6.06 -24.62
C MET A 1 15.91 -6.62 -23.96
N VAL A 2 16.04 -6.61 -22.63
CA VAL A 2 17.28 -7.06 -21.93
C VAL A 2 17.67 -8.51 -22.29
N ARG A 3 16.77 -9.49 -22.12
CA ARG A 3 17.02 -10.90 -22.49
C ARG A 3 17.38 -11.10 -23.97
N LYS A 4 16.90 -10.21 -24.85
CA LYS A 4 17.17 -10.25 -26.30
C LYS A 4 18.49 -9.55 -26.67
N GLY A 5 19.19 -8.94 -25.71
CA GLY A 5 20.42 -8.17 -25.97
C GLY A 5 20.19 -6.82 -26.66
N GLU A 6 18.94 -6.36 -26.79
CA GLU A 6 18.62 -5.08 -27.43
C GLU A 6 19.10 -3.89 -26.58
N ILE A 7 19.14 -4.06 -25.25
CA ILE A 7 19.64 -3.09 -24.27
C ILE A 7 20.38 -3.84 -23.14
N GLY A 8 21.21 -3.13 -22.39
CA GLY A 8 21.83 -3.65 -21.15
C GLY A 8 20.84 -3.76 -19.98
N PRO A 9 21.29 -4.25 -18.80
CA PRO A 9 20.45 -4.34 -17.61
C PRO A 9 19.87 -2.98 -17.20
N VAL A 10 18.62 -2.99 -16.70
CA VAL A 10 17.90 -1.78 -16.28
C VAL A 10 17.60 -1.85 -14.79
N MET A 11 17.86 -0.78 -14.06
CA MET A 11 17.42 -0.64 -12.67
C MET A 11 16.05 0.04 -12.63
N MET A 12 15.02 -0.72 -12.26
CA MET A 12 13.69 -0.19 -12.00
C MET A 12 13.55 0.20 -10.53
N GLY A 13 12.87 1.29 -10.23
CA GLY A 13 12.59 1.72 -8.87
C GLY A 13 11.58 2.86 -8.87
N ARG A 14 11.38 3.46 -7.70
CA ARG A 14 10.49 4.61 -7.49
C ARG A 14 10.98 5.46 -6.33
N ASP A 15 10.48 6.68 -6.23
CA ASP A 15 10.54 7.44 -4.99
C ASP A 15 9.69 6.76 -3.90
N HIS A 16 9.91 7.13 -2.65
CA HIS A 16 9.11 6.63 -1.54
C HIS A 16 7.73 7.32 -1.50
N HIS A 17 7.57 8.44 -2.20
CA HIS A 17 6.28 9.08 -2.42
C HIS A 17 5.41 8.27 -3.40
N ASP A 18 4.78 7.23 -2.85
CA ASP A 18 3.99 6.25 -3.59
C ASP A 18 2.82 5.72 -2.73
N VAL A 19 1.93 4.94 -3.33
CA VAL A 19 0.68 4.45 -2.72
C VAL A 19 0.91 3.62 -1.46
N SER A 20 1.94 2.77 -1.43
CA SER A 20 2.22 1.83 -0.33
C SER A 20 3.47 2.16 0.47
N GLY A 21 4.43 2.83 -0.16
CA GLY A 21 5.77 2.96 0.39
C GLY A 21 5.86 3.85 1.63
N THR A 22 4.90 4.73 1.89
CA THR A 22 5.03 5.75 2.93
C THR A 22 3.80 5.93 3.79
N ASP A 23 4.01 5.86 5.10
CA ASP A 23 3.11 6.39 6.12
C ASP A 23 3.61 7.75 6.58
N SER A 24 2.78 8.78 6.39
CA SER A 24 3.13 10.18 6.67
C SER A 24 1.83 10.99 6.87
N PRO A 25 1.41 11.23 8.12
CA PRO A 25 0.14 11.91 8.40
C PRO A 25 0.09 13.34 7.85
N PHE A 26 1.24 13.93 7.53
CA PHE A 26 1.36 15.28 6.99
C PHE A 26 1.46 15.34 5.47
N ARG A 27 1.54 14.19 4.78
CA ARG A 27 1.69 14.15 3.32
C ARG A 27 1.01 12.91 2.71
N GLU A 28 1.70 11.79 2.56
CA GLU A 28 1.22 10.61 1.81
C GLU A 28 -0.05 9.96 2.37
N THR A 29 -0.23 9.96 3.69
CA THR A 29 -1.42 9.40 4.36
C THR A 29 -2.31 10.48 4.96
N SER A 30 -2.10 11.76 4.60
CA SER A 30 -2.90 12.88 5.10
C SER A 30 -4.39 12.79 4.77
N ASN A 31 -4.75 12.07 3.69
CA ASN A 31 -6.13 11.84 3.27
C ASN A 31 -6.78 10.59 3.89
N ILE A 32 -6.09 9.87 4.76
CA ILE A 32 -6.65 8.72 5.50
C ILE A 32 -7.39 9.25 6.73
N LYS A 33 -8.70 8.97 6.82
CA LYS A 33 -9.62 9.61 7.78
C LYS A 33 -10.25 8.65 8.79
N ASP A 34 -9.84 7.39 8.80
CA ASP A 34 -10.26 6.39 9.81
C ASP A 34 -9.45 6.45 11.11
N GLY A 35 -8.51 7.38 11.22
CA GLY A 35 -7.59 7.54 12.36
C GLY A 35 -6.30 6.74 12.24
N SER A 36 -6.17 5.86 11.24
CA SER A 36 -4.96 5.06 11.03
C SER A 36 -3.82 5.83 10.36
N ASN A 37 -4.01 7.10 10.00
CA ASN A 37 -3.02 7.92 9.28
C ASN A 37 -1.70 8.14 10.05
N VAL A 38 -1.71 7.94 11.37
CA VAL A 38 -0.54 8.06 12.26
C VAL A 38 0.23 6.74 12.44
N MET A 39 -0.28 5.63 11.89
CA MET A 39 0.35 4.32 11.97
C MET A 39 1.51 4.20 10.96
N ALA A 40 2.31 3.14 11.07
CA ALA A 40 3.45 2.86 10.16
C ALA A 40 3.39 1.46 9.52
N ASP A 41 2.30 0.71 9.74
CA ASP A 41 2.18 -0.68 9.33
C ASP A 41 2.25 -0.85 7.81
N MET A 42 1.68 0.08 7.04
CA MET A 42 1.64 -0.02 5.57
C MET A 42 3.05 0.06 4.98
N ALA A 43 3.85 1.04 5.40
CA ALA A 43 5.23 1.21 4.94
C ALA A 43 6.12 0.02 5.37
N ILE A 44 5.97 -0.45 6.61
CA ILE A 44 6.74 -1.60 7.13
C ILE A 44 6.36 -2.90 6.39
N GLN A 45 5.07 -3.16 6.17
CA GLN A 45 4.60 -4.32 5.43
C GLN A 45 5.05 -4.27 3.97
N CYS A 46 4.94 -3.11 3.31
CA CYS A 46 5.43 -2.92 1.95
C CYS A 46 6.92 -3.28 1.85
N TYR A 47 7.76 -2.71 2.73
CA TYR A 47 9.18 -3.04 2.83
C TYR A 47 9.44 -4.54 3.02
N ALA A 48 8.81 -5.15 4.04
CA ALA A 48 9.04 -6.55 4.38
C ALA A 48 8.60 -7.49 3.25
N GLY A 49 7.44 -7.23 2.64
CA GLY A 49 6.95 -8.06 1.56
C GLY A 49 7.70 -7.88 0.24
N ASN A 50 8.27 -6.70 -0.04
CA ASN A 50 9.21 -6.50 -1.15
C ASN A 50 10.50 -7.28 -0.94
N ALA A 51 11.01 -7.28 0.29
CA ALA A 51 12.21 -8.03 0.66
C ALA A 51 11.98 -9.54 0.48
N ALA A 52 10.87 -10.04 1.01
CA ALA A 52 10.50 -11.46 0.93
C ALA A 52 10.26 -11.95 -0.50
N ARG A 53 9.81 -11.06 -1.40
CA ARG A 53 9.55 -11.38 -2.82
C ARG A 53 10.76 -11.19 -3.74
N GLY A 54 11.92 -10.81 -3.19
CA GLY A 54 13.18 -10.85 -3.91
C GLY A 54 13.54 -9.59 -4.70
N MET A 55 12.99 -8.43 -4.35
CA MET A 55 13.49 -7.14 -4.87
C MET A 55 15.00 -7.03 -4.66
N SER A 56 15.74 -6.48 -5.64
CA SER A 56 17.20 -6.42 -5.62
C SER A 56 17.75 -5.48 -4.54
N LEU A 57 17.00 -4.43 -4.23
CA LEU A 57 17.25 -3.47 -3.16
C LEU A 57 15.93 -3.16 -2.47
N VAL A 58 15.96 -3.08 -1.14
CA VAL A 58 14.84 -2.65 -0.30
C VAL A 58 15.34 -1.69 0.76
N ALA A 59 14.65 -0.57 0.93
CA ALA A 59 15.02 0.46 1.87
C ALA A 59 13.81 0.82 2.74
N LEU A 60 14.08 1.10 4.02
CA LEU A 60 13.11 1.65 4.96
C LEU A 60 13.79 2.79 5.72
N HIS A 61 13.20 3.98 5.64
CA HIS A 61 13.76 5.21 6.21
C HIS A 61 12.81 5.84 7.22
N ASN A 62 13.37 6.70 8.06
CA ASN A 62 12.65 7.53 9.03
C ASN A 62 12.72 9.00 8.62
N GLY A 63 11.56 9.59 8.33
CA GLY A 63 11.41 11.03 8.17
C GLY A 63 11.60 11.56 6.76
N GLY A 64 11.55 10.72 5.74
CA GLY A 64 11.61 11.16 4.35
C GLY A 64 10.53 12.20 4.04
N GLY A 65 10.94 13.31 3.44
CA GLY A 65 10.07 14.40 3.01
C GLY A 65 9.62 15.35 4.11
N VAL A 66 9.05 14.84 5.21
CA VAL A 66 8.42 15.66 6.25
C VAL A 66 9.29 15.86 7.51
N GLY A 67 10.44 15.18 7.59
CA GLY A 67 11.42 15.30 8.67
C GLY A 67 11.40 14.15 9.67
N ILE A 68 12.50 14.02 10.43
CA ILE A 68 12.75 12.91 11.36
C ILE A 68 11.57 12.70 12.33
N GLY A 69 11.11 11.45 12.46
CA GLY A 69 10.04 11.05 13.36
C GLY A 69 8.62 11.38 12.87
N LYS A 70 8.48 11.97 11.66
CA LYS A 70 7.18 12.38 11.12
C LYS A 70 6.66 11.50 9.98
N SER A 71 7.49 10.58 9.49
CA SER A 71 7.09 9.58 8.48
C SER A 71 7.94 8.33 8.58
N ILE A 72 7.39 7.21 8.13
CA ILE A 72 8.12 5.99 7.84
C ILE A 72 7.93 5.72 6.35
N ASN A 73 9.04 5.68 5.60
CA ASN A 73 8.99 5.69 4.14
C ASN A 73 10.00 4.70 3.55
N GLY A 74 9.52 3.82 2.67
CA GLY A 74 10.28 2.77 2.04
C GLY A 74 10.19 2.78 0.51
N GLY A 75 11.20 2.15 -0.09
CA GLY A 75 11.35 2.05 -1.53
C GLY A 75 12.05 0.77 -1.91
N PHE A 76 12.06 0.50 -3.21
CA PHE A 76 12.69 -0.68 -3.77
C PHE A 76 13.53 -0.33 -4.99
N GLY A 77 14.41 -1.26 -5.33
CA GLY A 77 15.08 -1.33 -6.60
C GLY A 77 15.03 -2.76 -7.14
N LEU A 78 14.75 -2.92 -8.42
CA LEU A 78 14.70 -4.21 -9.11
C LEU A 78 15.58 -4.15 -10.34
N VAL A 79 16.64 -4.96 -10.33
CA VAL A 79 17.51 -5.12 -11.50
C VAL A 79 16.83 -6.04 -12.50
N LEU A 80 16.51 -5.49 -13.67
CA LEU A 80 16.02 -6.21 -14.83
C LEU A 80 17.23 -6.66 -15.64
N ASP A 81 17.74 -7.86 -15.34
CA ASP A 81 18.91 -8.47 -15.98
C ASP A 81 18.55 -9.42 -17.14
N GLY A 82 17.26 -9.62 -17.39
CA GLY A 82 16.76 -10.54 -18.41
C GLY A 82 16.67 -12.00 -17.97
N SER A 83 17.00 -12.33 -16.71
CA SER A 83 16.85 -13.68 -16.17
C SER A 83 15.37 -14.07 -16.02
N TYR A 84 15.08 -15.38 -15.98
CA TYR A 84 13.75 -15.87 -15.61
C TYR A 84 13.42 -15.61 -14.13
N LYS A 85 14.44 -15.50 -13.27
CA LYS A 85 14.26 -15.12 -11.86
C LYS A 85 13.65 -13.73 -11.74
N ALA A 86 14.11 -12.77 -12.56
CA ALA A 86 13.52 -11.44 -12.60
C ALA A 86 12.04 -11.49 -13.00
N ASP A 87 11.63 -12.35 -13.94
CA ASP A 87 10.22 -12.51 -14.34
C ASP A 87 9.35 -12.94 -13.15
N GLU A 88 9.80 -13.89 -12.34
CA GLU A 88 9.05 -14.37 -11.16
C GLU A 88 8.97 -13.32 -10.04
N ILE A 89 10.05 -12.53 -9.85
CA ILE A 89 10.04 -11.38 -8.92
C ILE A 89 9.03 -10.33 -9.41
N ILE A 90 9.01 -10.02 -10.70
CA ILE A 90 8.07 -9.05 -11.29
C ILE A 90 6.62 -9.47 -11.03
N LYS A 91 6.28 -10.72 -11.33
CA LYS A 91 4.91 -11.25 -11.17
C LYS A 91 4.41 -11.21 -9.73
N SER A 92 5.31 -11.38 -8.76
CA SER A 92 4.95 -11.44 -7.34
C SER A 92 5.09 -10.10 -6.62
N ALA A 93 6.21 -9.40 -6.79
CA ALA A 93 6.62 -8.25 -5.99
C ALA A 93 5.95 -6.95 -6.42
N LEU A 94 5.76 -6.70 -7.73
CA LEU A 94 5.15 -5.45 -8.18
C LEU A 94 3.66 -5.35 -7.77
N SER A 95 2.93 -6.48 -7.85
CA SER A 95 1.55 -6.53 -7.37
C SER A 95 1.48 -6.21 -5.87
N TRP A 96 2.39 -6.77 -5.06
CA TRP A 96 2.49 -6.45 -3.63
C TRP A 96 2.82 -4.96 -3.37
N ASP A 97 3.84 -4.43 -4.05
CA ASP A 97 4.30 -3.05 -3.87
C ASP A 97 3.20 -2.03 -4.15
N VAL A 98 2.26 -2.33 -5.04
CA VAL A 98 1.10 -1.46 -5.33
C VAL A 98 -0.10 -1.80 -4.46
N MET A 99 -0.51 -3.07 -4.43
CA MET A 99 -1.77 -3.45 -3.83
C MET A 99 -1.77 -3.40 -2.31
N SER A 100 -0.60 -3.44 -1.64
CA SER A 100 -0.52 -3.23 -0.19
C SER A 100 -1.12 -1.89 0.23
N GLY A 101 -0.75 -0.81 -0.47
CA GLY A 101 -1.22 0.55 -0.21
C GLY A 101 -2.64 0.79 -0.69
N VAL A 102 -3.00 0.27 -1.88
CA VAL A 102 -4.38 0.33 -2.39
C VAL A 102 -5.33 -0.37 -1.42
N SER A 103 -4.96 -1.55 -0.92
CA SER A 103 -5.75 -2.32 0.06
C SER A 103 -5.94 -1.55 1.36
N ARG A 104 -4.86 -0.96 1.91
CA ARG A 104 -4.95 -0.15 3.13
C ARG A 104 -5.83 1.08 2.92
N ARG A 105 -5.68 1.79 1.79
CA ARG A 105 -6.49 2.98 1.47
C ARG A 105 -7.96 2.62 1.24
N SER A 106 -8.22 1.46 0.64
CA SER A 106 -9.56 0.88 0.51
C SER A 106 -10.18 0.64 1.88
N TRP A 107 -9.45 -0.03 2.79
CA TRP A 107 -9.88 -0.22 4.18
C TRP A 107 -10.16 1.10 4.91
N ALA A 108 -9.33 2.12 4.66
CA ALA A 108 -9.55 3.49 5.15
C ALA A 108 -10.70 4.24 4.47
N ARG A 109 -11.48 3.57 3.61
CA ARG A 109 -12.68 4.05 2.92
C ARG A 109 -12.42 5.06 1.81
N ASN A 110 -11.28 4.98 1.14
CA ASN A 110 -11.07 5.73 -0.10
C ASN A 110 -11.84 5.09 -1.26
N GLU A 111 -12.75 5.85 -1.88
CA GLU A 111 -13.68 5.36 -2.92
C GLU A 111 -12.95 4.72 -4.11
N HIS A 112 -11.97 5.40 -4.70
CA HIS A 112 -11.21 4.85 -5.84
C HIS A 112 -10.38 3.61 -5.48
N SER A 113 -9.91 3.53 -4.23
CA SER A 113 -9.22 2.34 -3.74
C SER A 113 -10.19 1.17 -3.55
N ILE A 114 -11.43 1.43 -3.10
CA ILE A 114 -12.50 0.42 -3.02
C ILE A 114 -12.81 -0.13 -4.42
N GLU A 115 -13.01 0.75 -5.41
CA GLU A 115 -13.24 0.35 -6.81
C GLU A 115 -12.10 -0.52 -7.35
N THR A 116 -10.85 -0.10 -7.10
CA THR A 116 -9.66 -0.85 -7.53
C THR A 116 -9.57 -2.21 -6.86
N VAL A 117 -9.87 -2.30 -5.56
CA VAL A 117 -9.88 -3.58 -4.83
C VAL A 117 -11.00 -4.50 -5.32
N MET A 118 -12.17 -3.97 -5.65
CA MET A 118 -13.27 -4.77 -6.21
C MET A 118 -12.85 -5.44 -7.53
N GLU A 119 -12.21 -4.69 -8.42
CA GLU A 119 -11.72 -5.25 -9.69
C GLU A 119 -10.53 -6.20 -9.46
N PHE A 120 -9.62 -5.89 -8.55
CA PHE A 120 -8.52 -6.78 -8.17
C PHE A 120 -9.04 -8.14 -7.67
N ASN A 121 -9.98 -8.13 -6.73
CA ASN A 121 -10.60 -9.34 -6.18
C ASN A 121 -11.35 -10.15 -7.25
N LYS A 122 -11.93 -9.49 -8.26
CA LYS A 122 -12.62 -10.16 -9.37
C LYS A 122 -11.64 -10.80 -10.36
N THR A 123 -10.53 -10.13 -10.65
CA THR A 123 -9.52 -10.60 -11.64
C THR A 123 -8.54 -11.61 -11.07
N HIS A 124 -8.39 -11.67 -9.74
CA HIS A 124 -7.46 -12.57 -9.02
C HIS A 124 -8.18 -13.63 -8.18
N GLN A 125 -9.40 -14.00 -8.58
CA GLN A 125 -10.18 -15.02 -7.87
C GLN A 125 -9.42 -16.36 -7.79
N GLY A 126 -9.38 -16.92 -6.57
CA GLY A 126 -8.74 -18.20 -6.30
C GLY A 126 -7.27 -18.11 -5.91
N THR A 127 -6.60 -16.97 -6.11
CA THR A 127 -5.21 -16.76 -5.68
C THR A 127 -5.12 -15.72 -4.57
N ASP A 128 -5.81 -14.59 -4.72
CA ASP A 128 -5.70 -13.44 -3.82
C ASP A 128 -7.07 -12.94 -3.40
N HIS A 129 -7.12 -12.32 -2.22
CA HIS A 129 -8.33 -11.67 -1.72
C HIS A 129 -7.97 -10.55 -0.76
N VAL A 130 -8.55 -9.37 -1.00
CA VAL A 130 -8.42 -8.20 -0.15
C VAL A 130 -9.77 -7.91 0.50
N THR A 131 -9.77 -7.69 1.81
CA THR A 131 -10.98 -7.34 2.56
C THR A 131 -11.50 -5.97 2.14
N LEU A 132 -12.78 -5.91 1.77
CA LEU A 132 -13.50 -4.66 1.50
C LEU A 132 -14.15 -4.14 2.79
N PRO A 133 -14.13 -2.82 3.06
CA PRO A 133 -14.84 -2.26 4.21
C PRO A 133 -16.35 -2.26 3.97
N TYR A 134 -17.12 -2.48 5.02
CA TYR A 134 -18.56 -2.17 5.01
C TYR A 134 -18.76 -0.72 5.42
N LEU A 135 -19.33 0.08 4.52
CA LEU A 135 -19.59 1.49 4.76
C LEU A 135 -20.86 1.65 5.61
N VAL A 136 -20.81 2.57 6.58
CA VAL A 136 -21.95 2.90 7.45
C VAL A 136 -22.29 4.36 7.28
N GLU A 137 -23.59 4.68 7.19
CA GLU A 137 -24.07 6.05 7.13
C GLU A 137 -23.82 6.79 8.46
N GLY A 138 -23.20 7.96 8.38
CA GLY A 138 -22.82 8.73 9.56
C GLY A 138 -24.02 9.17 10.42
N GLU A 139 -25.17 9.44 9.82
CA GLU A 139 -26.40 9.78 10.54
C GLU A 139 -26.91 8.61 11.40
N GLY A 140 -26.84 7.38 10.85
CA GLY A 140 -27.22 6.17 11.59
C GLY A 140 -26.34 5.98 12.83
N VAL A 141 -25.03 6.20 12.71
CA VAL A 141 -24.10 6.12 13.84
C VAL A 141 -24.45 7.17 14.89
N LYS A 142 -24.61 8.44 14.50
CA LYS A 142 -24.96 9.53 15.44
C LYS A 142 -26.23 9.22 16.21
N LYS A 143 -27.28 8.79 15.50
CA LYS A 143 -28.59 8.46 16.08
C LYS A 143 -28.48 7.34 17.12
N GLU A 144 -27.77 6.25 16.82
CA GLU A 144 -27.61 5.15 17.78
C GLU A 144 -26.73 5.53 18.97
N VAL A 145 -25.70 6.35 18.76
CA VAL A 145 -24.87 6.91 19.84
C VAL A 145 -25.72 7.78 20.78
N GLU A 146 -26.51 8.72 20.25
CA GLU A 146 -27.41 9.59 21.04
C GLU A 146 -28.45 8.78 21.83
N LYS A 147 -29.03 7.77 21.20
CA LYS A 147 -29.99 6.84 21.83
C LYS A 147 -29.34 6.03 22.95
N TYR A 148 -28.07 5.65 22.83
CA TYR A 148 -27.36 4.98 23.91
C TYR A 148 -27.11 5.93 25.09
N PHE A 149 -26.53 7.11 24.83
CA PHE A 149 -26.20 8.07 25.89
C PHE A 149 -27.42 8.67 26.59
N SER A 150 -28.57 8.75 25.92
CA SER A 150 -29.82 9.18 26.56
C SER A 150 -30.37 8.16 27.57
N LYS A 151 -29.95 6.89 27.53
CA LYS A 151 -30.31 5.85 28.51
C LYS A 151 -29.37 5.78 29.72
N VAL A 152 -28.21 6.43 29.64
CA VAL A 152 -27.16 6.43 30.69
C VAL A 152 -27.25 7.69 31.57
N LYS A 153 -28.12 8.65 31.20
CA LYS A 153 -28.54 9.76 32.07
C LYS A 153 -29.73 9.36 32.92
#